data_AF-A0A803SN93-F1
#
_entry.id   AF-A0A803SN93-F1
#
_cell.length_a   1.000
_cell.length_b   1.000
_cell.length_c   1.000
_cell.angle_alpha   90.00
_cell.angle_beta   90.00
_cell.angle_gamma   90.00
#
_symmetry.space_group_name_H-M   'P 1'
#
loop_
_entity.id
_entity.type
_entity.pdbx_description
1 polymer ?
#
loop_
_entity_poly.entity_id
_entity_poly.type
_entity_poly.pdbx_seq_one_letter_code
_entity_poly.pdbx_strand_id
1 'polypeptide(L)'
;LRSFGTAPVCGLVTLNVGGKLYSTTLETLTRFPDSMLGAMFRGPQPALTDSRGNYFIDRDGKAFRHVLNFLRFGSPSCGPRP
;
A
#
# COMPACT_ATOMS: atom_id res chain seq x y z
N LEU A 1 32.55 -8.71 -5.14
CA LEU A 1 31.44 -8.99 -4.22
C LEU A 1 30.17 -8.40 -4.81
N ARG A 2 29.37 -9.20 -5.52
CA ARG A 2 28.10 -8.72 -6.10
C ARG A 2 27.08 -8.66 -4.97
N SER A 3 26.60 -7.45 -4.71
CA SER A 3 25.53 -7.16 -3.76
C SER A 3 24.36 -8.11 -4.03
N PHE A 4 23.90 -8.81 -2.99
CA PHE A 4 22.62 -9.50 -3.02
C PHE A 4 21.57 -8.45 -3.37
N GLY A 5 20.98 -8.57 -4.55
CA GLY A 5 19.78 -7.83 -4.89
C GLY A 5 18.74 -8.19 -3.83
N THR A 6 18.50 -7.27 -2.91
CA THR A 6 17.37 -7.37 -2.00
C THR A 6 16.14 -7.55 -2.88
N ALA A 7 15.39 -8.64 -2.68
CA ALA A 7 14.02 -8.72 -3.17
C ALA A 7 13.34 -7.36 -2.90
N PRO A 8 12.48 -6.83 -3.79
CA PRO A 8 11.88 -5.52 -3.60
C PRO A 8 11.33 -5.48 -2.17
N VAL A 9 11.98 -4.68 -1.33
CA VAL A 9 11.58 -4.60 0.08
C VAL A 9 10.12 -4.22 0.02
N CYS A 10 9.27 -5.11 0.52
CA CYS A 10 7.83 -4.96 0.51
C CYS A 10 7.54 -3.77 1.45
N GLY A 11 7.73 -2.56 0.94
CA GLY A 11 7.95 -1.36 1.72
C GLY A 11 6.71 -1.07 2.54
N LEU A 12 6.89 -0.90 3.84
CA LEU A 12 5.80 -0.55 4.74
C LEU A 12 5.39 0.90 4.48
N VAL A 13 4.10 1.11 4.28
CA VAL A 13 3.49 2.42 4.01
C VAL A 13 2.39 2.63 5.03
N THR A 14 2.35 3.85 5.55
CA THR A 14 1.26 4.30 6.43
C THR A 14 0.35 5.26 5.67
N LEU A 15 -0.95 4.98 5.74
CA LEU A 15 -2.03 5.76 5.16
C LEU A 15 -2.80 6.42 6.29
N ASN A 16 -3.13 7.69 6.14
CA ASN A 16 -4.07 8.42 6.97
C ASN A 16 -5.40 8.56 6.22
N VAL A 17 -6.42 7.79 6.62
CA VAL A 17 -7.72 7.75 5.95
C VAL A 17 -8.77 8.40 6.83
N GLY A 18 -9.14 9.64 6.51
CA GLY A 18 -10.10 10.44 7.29
C GLY A 18 -9.71 10.60 8.77
N GLY A 19 -8.41 10.66 9.06
CA GLY A 19 -7.87 10.74 10.43
C GLY A 19 -7.50 9.39 11.06
N LYS A 20 -7.74 8.25 10.39
CA LYS A 20 -7.35 6.92 10.87
C LYS A 20 -6.09 6.41 10.19
N LEU A 21 -5.13 5.98 10.99
CA LEU A 21 -3.86 5.43 10.50
C LEU A 21 -3.98 3.94 10.18
N TYR A 22 -3.56 3.56 8.98
CA TYR A 22 -3.45 2.19 8.50
C TYR A 22 -2.04 1.93 8.00
N SER A 23 -1.38 0.91 8.54
CA SER A 23 -0.08 0.46 8.03
C SER A 23 -0.25 -0.80 7.18
N THR A 24 0.37 -0.82 6.01
CA THR A 24 0.32 -1.94 5.07
C THR A 24 1.55 -1.92 4.16
N THR A 25 1.66 -2.84 3.20
CA THR A 25 2.77 -2.87 2.25
C THR A 25 2.41 -2.26 0.90
N LEU A 26 3.41 -1.76 0.17
CA LEU A 26 3.27 -1.35 -1.22
C LEU A 26 2.68 -2.45 -2.10
N GLU A 27 3.06 -3.71 -1.88
CA GLU A 27 2.53 -4.86 -2.61
C GLU A 27 1.01 -4.98 -2.46
N THR A 28 0.51 -4.81 -1.23
CA THR A 28 -0.93 -4.84 -0.95
C THR A 28 -1.66 -3.71 -1.71
N LEU A 29 -1.08 -2.51 -1.73
CA LEU A 29 -1.70 -1.33 -2.34
C LEU A 29 -1.59 -1.31 -3.87
N THR A 30 -0.53 -1.88 -4.42
CA THR A 30 -0.27 -1.96 -5.86
C THR A 30 -0.79 -3.24 -6.50
N ARG A 31 -1.51 -4.07 -5.73
CA ARG A 31 -2.06 -5.34 -6.20
C ARG A 31 -2.95 -5.19 -7.45
N PHE A 32 -3.73 -4.13 -7.50
CA PHE A 32 -4.54 -3.78 -8.66
C PHE A 32 -3.99 -2.49 -9.28
N PRO A 33 -3.11 -2.56 -10.30
CA PRO A 33 -2.51 -1.38 -10.94
C PRO A 33 -3.52 -0.34 -11.37
N ASP A 34 -4.62 -0.81 -11.94
CA ASP A 34 -5.66 0.04 -12.54
C ASP A 34 -6.63 0.61 -11.50
N SER A 35 -6.45 0.25 -10.22
CA SER A 35 -7.20 0.85 -9.12
C SER A 35 -6.62 2.21 -8.74
N MET A 36 -7.43 3.05 -8.10
CA MET A 36 -6.97 4.33 -7.55
C MET A 36 -5.73 4.19 -6.66
N LEU A 37 -5.70 3.16 -5.79
CA LEU A 37 -4.53 2.91 -4.93
C LEU A 37 -3.32 2.46 -5.76
N GLY A 38 -3.53 1.61 -6.76
CA GLY A 38 -2.47 1.21 -7.70
C GLY A 38 -1.85 2.42 -8.40
N ALA A 39 -2.67 3.35 -8.89
CA ALA A 39 -2.22 4.56 -9.55
C ALA A 39 -1.48 5.51 -8.60
N MET A 40 -1.95 5.68 -7.36
CA MET A 40 -1.31 6.52 -6.34
C MET A 40 0.11 6.06 -5.99
N PHE A 41 0.37 4.75 -6.02
CA PHE A 41 1.66 4.17 -5.62
C PHE A 41 2.56 3.73 -6.79
N ARG A 42 2.08 3.73 -8.03
CA ARG A 42 2.88 3.43 -9.24
C ARG A 42 3.36 4.67 -10.00
N GLY A 43 2.66 5.78 -9.90
CA GLY A 43 2.95 6.99 -10.69
C GLY A 43 3.57 8.12 -9.87
N PRO A 44 4.09 9.16 -10.53
CA PRO A 44 4.52 10.42 -9.89
C PRO A 44 3.33 11.27 -9.40
N GLN A 45 2.16 10.66 -9.20
CA GLN A 45 0.95 11.37 -8.84
C GLN A 45 1.18 12.06 -7.48
N PRO A 46 0.90 13.36 -7.34
CA PRO A 46 1.04 14.04 -6.07
C PRO A 46 0.03 13.45 -5.10
N ALA A 47 0.50 12.56 -4.24
CA ALA A 47 -0.32 12.07 -3.15
C ALA A 47 -0.24 13.09 -2.01
N LEU A 48 -1.40 13.52 -1.52
CA LEU A 48 -1.47 14.37 -0.34
C LEU A 48 -0.86 13.61 0.83
N THR A 49 -0.05 14.29 1.63
CA THR A 49 0.49 13.75 2.87
C THR A 49 0.03 14.59 4.05
N ASP A 50 -0.16 13.94 5.20
CA ASP A 50 -0.39 14.65 6.45
C ASP A 50 0.90 15.29 6.98
N SER A 51 0.80 16.04 8.09
CA SER A 51 1.96 16.68 8.74
C SER A 51 3.04 15.72 9.22
N ARG A 52 2.78 14.40 9.20
CA ARG A 52 3.71 13.33 9.59
C ARG A 52 4.25 12.58 8.37
N GLY A 53 3.91 13.00 7.16
CA GLY A 53 4.35 12.35 5.91
C GLY A 53 3.56 11.08 5.56
N ASN A 54 2.45 10.79 6.21
CA ASN A 54 1.59 9.66 5.83
C ASN A 54 0.70 10.04 4.67
N TYR A 55 0.47 9.11 3.74
CA TYR A 55 -0.42 9.32 2.60
C TYR A 55 -1.86 9.57 3.06
N PHE A 56 -2.38 10.74 2.77
CA PHE A 56 -3.72 11.15 3.18
C PHE A 56 -4.78 10.76 2.14
N ILE A 57 -5.87 10.17 2.62
CA ILE A 57 -7.04 9.81 1.84
C ILE A 57 -8.26 10.43 2.54
N ASP A 58 -8.96 11.31 1.83
CA ASP A 58 -10.16 11.98 2.33
C ASP A 58 -11.40 11.06 2.24
N ARG A 59 -11.40 9.96 2.99
CA ARG A 59 -12.49 8.96 3.05
C ARG A 59 -12.69 8.43 4.46
N ASP A 60 -13.84 7.78 4.69
CA ASP A 60 -14.13 7.10 5.96
C ASP A 60 -13.14 5.94 6.22
N GLY A 61 -12.33 6.07 7.27
CA GLY A 61 -11.38 5.03 7.64
C GLY A 61 -12.03 3.69 8.05
N LYS A 62 -13.18 3.68 8.74
CA LYS A 62 -13.89 2.44 9.10
C LYS A 62 -14.28 1.66 7.84
N ALA A 63 -14.80 2.35 6.83
CA ALA A 63 -15.12 1.74 5.55
C ALA A 63 -13.86 1.24 4.83
N PHE A 64 -12.78 2.02 4.85
CA PHE A 64 -11.50 1.67 4.23
C PHE A 64 -10.89 0.38 4.77
N ARG A 65 -11.12 0.04 6.04
CA ARG A 65 -10.70 -1.26 6.61
C ARG A 65 -11.16 -2.45 5.77
N HIS A 66 -12.38 -2.40 5.23
CA HIS A 66 -12.92 -3.49 4.41
C HIS A 66 -12.19 -3.59 3.06
N VAL A 67 -11.87 -2.45 2.45
CA VAL A 67 -11.05 -2.36 1.24
C VAL A 67 -9.65 -2.92 1.51
N LEU A 68 -9.01 -2.50 2.59
CA LEU A 68 -7.67 -2.97 2.95
C LEU A 68 -7.64 -4.48 3.22
N ASN A 69 -8.65 -5.00 3.92
CA ASN A 69 -8.79 -6.43 4.14
C ASN A 69 -8.95 -7.19 2.81
N PHE A 70 -9.80 -6.69 1.90
CA PHE A 70 -9.97 -7.28 0.57
C PHE A 70 -8.64 -7.38 -0.20
N LEU A 71 -7.82 -6.32 -0.15
CA LEU A 71 -6.50 -6.32 -0.79
C LEU A 71 -5.55 -7.35 -0.18
N ARG A 72 -5.59 -7.55 1.15
CA ARG A 72 -4.75 -8.52 1.88
C ARG A 72 -5.12 -9.97 1.62
N PHE A 73 -6.41 -10.29 1.60
CA PHE A 73 -6.88 -11.69 1.56
C PHE A 73 -6.60 -12.42 0.25
N GLY A 74 -6.41 -11.71 -0.86
CA GLY A 74 -6.14 -12.37 -2.13
C GLY A 74 -4.67 -12.38 -2.53
N SER A 75 -3.75 -12.03 -1.65
CA SER A 75 -2.34 -12.40 -1.86
C SER A 75 -2.14 -13.77 -1.25
N PRO A 76 -1.98 -14.86 -2.03
CA PRO A 76 -1.33 -16.05 -1.50
C PRO A 76 0.05 -15.56 -1.07
N SER A 77 0.31 -15.61 0.24
CA SER A 77 1.61 -15.36 0.82
C SER A 77 2.66 -15.95 -0.11
N CYS A 78 3.62 -15.13 -0.53
CA CYS A 78 4.78 -15.53 -1.31
C CYS A 78 5.37 -16.83 -0.71
N GLY A 79 4.90 -17.96 -1.20
CA GLY A 79 5.53 -19.26 -1.05
C GLY A 79 6.51 -19.41 -2.21
N PRO A 80 7.59 -20.19 -2.04
CA PRO A 80 8.55 -20.39 -3.11
C PRO A 80 7.80 -20.89 -4.34
N ARG A 81 7.98 -20.23 -5.48
CA ARG A 81 7.50 -20.76 -6.76
C ARG A 81 8.30 -22.05 -7.05
N PRO A 82 7.65 -23.13 -7.51
CA PRO A 82 8.35 -24.35 -7.91
C PRO A 82 9.30 -24.10 -9.09
#